data_AF-A0AAU4W1Q1-F1
#
_entry.id   AF-A0AAU4W1Q1-F1
#
_cell.length_a   1.000
_cell.length_b   1.000
_cell.length_c   1.000
_cell.angle_alpha   90.00
_cell.angle_beta   90.00
_cell.angle_gamma   90.00
#
_symmetry.space_group_name_H-M   'P 1'
#
loop_
_entity.id
_entity.type
_entity.pdbx_description
1 polymer ?
#
loop_
_entity_poly.entity_id
_entity_poly.type
_entity_poly.pdbx_seq_one_letter_code
_entity_poly.pdbx_strand_id
1 'polypeptide(L)'
;MAKGDRAAFEELYRRTSPWMAVRLRRRCADEQIVCEVMQETYLAVWRAAGAFAGAAAGGTAVGWLWTIAARRLVDAFRRRAHHAEPPPAVAPPPAVAPPPVAPAAEEEALAATVGGDVGDALRRLSPELRQVLQAMVLDGMSVRETAVLLGLPEGTVKTRARRARIAMRRALV
;
A
#
# COMPACT_ATOMS: atom_id res chain seq x y z
N MET A 1 -30.21 2.11 17.35
CA MET A 1 -29.13 2.29 16.35
C MET A 1 -28.44 3.61 16.66
N ALA A 2 -27.31 3.56 17.36
CA ALA A 2 -26.55 4.76 17.70
C ALA A 2 -26.11 5.41 16.38
N LYS A 3 -26.65 6.59 16.08
CA LYS A 3 -26.18 7.46 15.01
C LYS A 3 -24.71 7.75 15.33
N GLY A 4 -23.79 6.97 14.76
CA GLY A 4 -22.38 7.34 14.73
C GLY A 4 -22.33 8.80 14.31
N ASP A 5 -21.66 9.62 15.10
CA ASP A 5 -21.78 11.08 15.02
C ASP A 5 -21.41 11.53 13.60
N ARG A 6 -22.43 11.87 12.80
CA ARG A 6 -22.27 12.21 11.40
C ARG A 6 -21.44 13.48 11.24
N ALA A 7 -21.56 14.41 12.18
CA ALA A 7 -20.75 15.63 12.18
C ALA A 7 -19.28 15.32 12.48
N ALA A 8 -19.01 14.43 13.45
CA ALA A 8 -17.64 13.99 13.73
C ALA A 8 -17.00 13.25 12.54
N PHE A 9 -17.76 12.40 11.85
CA PHE A 9 -17.28 11.74 10.64
C PHE A 9 -17.01 12.72 9.50
N GLU A 10 -17.90 13.69 9.29
CA GLU A 10 -17.71 14.71 8.25
C GLU A 10 -16.46 15.54 8.51
N GLU A 11 -16.22 15.93 9.76
CA GLU A 11 -15.00 16.64 10.17
C GLU A 11 -13.75 15.79 9.91
N LEU A 12 -13.78 14.51 10.30
CA LEU A 12 -12.69 13.58 10.03
C LEU A 12 -12.41 13.49 8.53
N TYR A 13 -13.46 13.29 7.72
CA TYR A 13 -13.34 13.21 6.26
C TYR A 13 -12.72 14.49 5.69
N ARG A 14 -13.26 15.66 6.04
CA ARG A 14 -12.80 16.95 5.54
C ARG A 14 -11.33 17.21 5.86
N ARG A 15 -10.87 16.84 7.07
CA ARG A 15 -9.49 17.04 7.51
C ARG A 15 -8.49 16.05 6.92
N THR A 16 -8.92 14.83 6.59
CA THR A 16 -7.99 13.74 6.23
C THR A 16 -8.00 13.39 4.74
N SER A 17 -9.11 13.67 4.02
CA SER A 17 -9.27 13.23 2.64
C SER A 17 -8.27 13.87 1.65
N PRO A 18 -7.87 15.15 1.77
CA PRO A 18 -6.87 15.71 0.85
C PRO A 18 -5.50 15.05 1.02
N TRP A 19 -5.09 14.86 2.27
CA TRP A 19 -3.84 14.17 2.60
C TRP A 19 -3.85 12.72 2.12
N MET A 20 -4.96 12.02 2.33
CA MET A 20 -5.13 10.64 1.89
C MET A 20 -5.03 10.51 0.37
N ALA A 21 -5.73 11.38 -0.37
CA ALA A 21 -5.72 11.37 -1.83
C ALA A 21 -4.32 11.61 -2.39
N VAL A 22 -3.58 12.59 -1.86
CA VAL A 22 -2.18 12.84 -2.26
C VAL A 22 -1.32 11.60 -2.00
N ARG A 23 -1.48 10.95 -0.85
CA ARG A 23 -0.67 9.78 -0.47
C ARG A 23 -1.00 8.55 -1.31
N LEU A 24 -2.26 8.32 -1.65
CA LEU A 24 -2.69 7.25 -2.54
C LEU A 24 -2.19 7.47 -3.97
N ARG A 25 -2.24 8.70 -4.49
CA ARG A 25 -1.72 9.03 -5.83
C ARG A 25 -0.22 8.81 -5.97
N ARG A 26 0.54 8.90 -4.87
CA ARG A 26 1.97 8.53 -4.86
C ARG A 26 2.20 7.02 -5.02
N ARG A 27 1.16 6.21 -4.82
CA ARG A 27 1.21 4.75 -4.91
C ARG A 27 0.46 4.20 -6.12
N CYS A 28 -0.47 4.96 -6.69
CA CYS A 28 -1.32 4.53 -7.80
C CYS A 28 -1.69 5.72 -8.68
N ALA A 29 -1.34 5.65 -9.96
CA ALA A 29 -1.68 6.68 -10.94
C ALA A 29 -3.13 6.55 -11.46
N ASP A 30 -3.77 5.40 -11.22
CA ASP A 30 -5.14 5.16 -11.64
C ASP A 30 -6.13 5.85 -10.67
N GLU A 31 -6.70 6.96 -11.14
CA GLU A 31 -7.62 7.77 -10.34
C GLU A 31 -8.90 7.02 -9.97
N GLN A 32 -9.33 6.02 -10.76
CA GLN A 32 -10.50 5.21 -10.43
C GLN A 32 -10.20 4.31 -9.22
N ILE A 33 -9.03 3.67 -9.19
CA ILE A 33 -8.57 2.90 -8.03
C ILE A 33 -8.42 3.80 -6.81
N VAL A 34 -7.84 5.00 -6.98
CA VAL A 34 -7.71 5.96 -5.86
C VAL A 34 -9.08 6.33 -5.29
N CYS A 35 -10.05 6.67 -6.14
CA CYS A 35 -11.42 6.98 -5.72
C CYS A 35 -12.10 5.81 -5.00
N GLU A 36 -11.98 4.59 -5.53
CA GLU A 36 -12.51 3.36 -4.93
C GLU A 36 -11.91 3.14 -3.53
N VAL A 37 -10.58 3.16 -3.43
CA VAL A 37 -9.85 2.97 -2.16
C VAL A 37 -10.23 4.03 -1.14
N MET A 38 -10.37 5.29 -1.55
CA MET A 38 -10.87 6.37 -0.69
C MET A 38 -12.25 6.04 -0.13
N GLN A 39 -13.20 5.70 -1.01
CA GLN A 39 -14.57 5.38 -0.60
C GLN A 39 -14.62 4.18 0.35
N GLU A 40 -13.95 3.07 0.01
CA GLU A 40 -13.90 1.87 0.84
C GLU A 40 -13.27 2.13 2.21
N THR A 41 -12.22 2.96 2.25
CA THR A 41 -11.55 3.33 3.50
C THR A 41 -12.49 4.09 4.41
N TYR A 42 -13.11 5.17 3.92
CA TYR A 42 -14.01 5.98 4.74
C TYR A 42 -15.30 5.25 5.11
N LEU A 43 -15.80 4.36 4.26
CA LEU A 43 -16.92 3.48 4.59
C LEU A 43 -16.54 2.48 5.69
N ALA A 44 -15.34 1.90 5.64
CA ALA A 44 -14.84 1.02 6.70
C ALA A 44 -14.69 1.77 8.03
N VAL A 45 -14.19 3.01 7.99
CA VAL A 45 -14.08 3.88 9.18
C VAL A 45 -15.45 4.20 9.74
N TRP A 46 -16.42 4.57 8.91
CA TRP A 46 -17.80 4.83 9.34
C TRP A 46 -18.41 3.61 10.05
N ARG A 47 -18.21 2.41 9.51
CA ARG A 47 -18.68 1.15 10.10
C ARG A 47 -17.94 0.81 11.41
N ALA A 48 -16.65 1.12 11.49
CA ALA A 48 -15.81 0.85 12.65
C ALA A 48 -15.92 1.92 13.75
N ALA A 49 -16.46 3.11 13.45
CA ALA A 49 -16.57 4.22 14.40
C ALA A 49 -17.40 3.86 15.65
N GLY A 50 -18.38 2.96 15.53
CA GLY A 50 -19.13 2.43 16.68
C GLY A 50 -18.31 1.49 17.58
N ALA A 51 -17.23 0.91 17.07
CA ALA A 51 -16.26 0.10 17.81
C ALA A 51 -15.05 0.91 18.29
N PHE A 52 -15.03 2.22 18.04
CA PHE A 52 -13.94 3.13 18.40
C PHE A 52 -14.00 3.49 19.90
N ALA A 53 -13.82 2.48 20.74
CA ALA A 53 -13.38 2.64 22.10
C ALA A 53 -11.84 2.52 22.13
N GLY A 54 -11.14 3.63 21.88
CA GLY A 54 -9.78 3.88 22.39
C GLY A 54 -8.63 2.92 22.02
N ALA A 55 -8.81 1.92 21.16
CA ALA A 55 -7.79 0.90 20.94
C ALA A 55 -7.05 1.08 19.60
N ALA A 56 -6.02 1.92 19.61
CA ALA A 56 -4.86 1.67 18.78
C ALA A 56 -3.61 1.83 19.64
N ALA A 57 -3.04 0.69 20.03
CA ALA A 57 -1.76 0.59 20.71
C ALA A 57 -0.72 1.51 20.03
N GLY A 58 -0.42 2.65 20.65
CA GLY A 58 0.72 3.51 20.33
C GLY A 58 0.70 4.31 19.01
N GLY A 59 -0.40 4.36 18.25
CA GLY A 59 -0.47 5.03 16.94
C GLY A 59 -1.37 6.26 16.86
N THR A 60 -1.12 7.17 15.90
CA THR A 60 -2.00 8.33 15.62
C THR A 60 -3.24 7.91 14.83
N ALA A 61 -4.36 8.64 14.95
CA ALA A 61 -5.58 8.39 14.17
C ALA A 61 -5.33 8.41 12.65
N VAL A 62 -4.40 9.25 12.19
CA VAL A 62 -3.98 9.35 10.79
C VAL A 62 -3.20 8.11 10.34
N GLY A 63 -2.32 7.58 11.19
CA GLY A 63 -1.58 6.34 10.89
C GLY A 63 -2.49 5.11 10.81
N TRP A 64 -3.48 5.03 11.69
CA TRP A 64 -4.51 3.99 11.61
C TRP A 64 -5.35 4.09 10.34
N LEU A 65 -5.80 5.30 10.00
CA LEU A 65 -6.54 5.56 8.77
C LEU A 65 -5.72 5.15 7.53
N TRP A 66 -4.43 5.48 7.51
CA TRP A 66 -3.51 5.06 6.45
C TRP A 66 -3.34 3.55 6.37
N THR A 67 -3.27 2.87 7.51
CA THR A 67 -3.15 1.41 7.55
C THR A 67 -4.35 0.73 6.88
N ILE A 68 -5.55 1.27 7.06
CA ILE A 68 -6.76 0.79 6.35
C ILE A 68 -6.62 1.05 4.85
N ALA A 69 -6.29 2.29 4.46
CA ALA A 69 -6.18 2.68 3.05
C ALA A 69 -5.12 1.87 2.29
N ALA A 70 -3.94 1.67 2.89
CA ALA A 70 -2.87 0.88 2.29
C ALA A 70 -3.28 -0.57 2.06
N ARG A 71 -3.99 -1.19 3.01
CA ARG A 71 -4.53 -2.55 2.83
C ARG A 71 -5.51 -2.62 1.66
N ARG A 72 -6.45 -1.68 1.61
CA ARG A 72 -7.42 -1.59 0.51
C ARG A 72 -6.75 -1.40 -0.85
N LEU A 73 -5.69 -0.58 -0.91
CA LEU A 73 -4.93 -0.39 -2.14
C LEU A 73 -4.20 -1.67 -2.59
N VAL A 74 -3.55 -2.38 -1.67
CA VAL A 74 -2.92 -3.68 -1.96
C VAL A 74 -3.97 -4.69 -2.44
N ASP A 75 -5.13 -4.73 -1.81
CA ASP A 75 -6.23 -5.60 -2.23
C ASP A 75 -6.75 -5.24 -3.63
N ALA A 76 -6.86 -3.94 -3.96
CA ALA A 76 -7.22 -3.49 -5.31
C ALA A 76 -6.20 -3.93 -6.37
N PHE A 77 -4.89 -3.82 -6.07
CA PHE A 77 -3.84 -4.32 -6.96
C PHE A 77 -3.88 -5.83 -7.16
N ARG A 78 -4.13 -6.60 -6.10
CA ARG A 78 -4.31 -8.06 -6.20
C ARG A 78 -5.52 -8.40 -7.06
N ARG A 79 -6.67 -7.74 -6.85
CA ARG A 79 -7.87 -7.93 -7.67
C ARG A 79 -7.55 -7.70 -9.14
N ARG A 80 -6.94 -6.56 -9.49
CA ARG A 80 -6.59 -6.23 -10.87
C ARG A 80 -5.65 -7.25 -11.50
N ALA A 81 -4.67 -7.74 -10.74
CA ALA A 81 -3.73 -8.73 -11.22
C ALA A 81 -4.37 -10.10 -11.50
N HIS A 82 -5.40 -10.48 -10.73
CA HIS A 82 -6.18 -11.68 -11.00
C HIS A 82 -7.09 -11.55 -12.24
N HIS A 83 -7.48 -10.33 -12.63
CA HIS A 83 -8.31 -10.07 -13.81
C HIS A 83 -7.47 -9.85 -15.08
N ALA A 84 -6.17 -9.57 -14.94
CA ALA A 84 -5.23 -9.58 -16.05
C ALA A 84 -4.91 -11.04 -16.41
N GLU A 85 -5.33 -11.47 -17.61
CA GLU A 85 -5.10 -12.82 -18.13
C GLU A 85 -3.61 -13.22 -17.99
N PRO A 86 -3.29 -14.40 -17.43
CA PRO A 86 -1.89 -14.79 -17.26
C PRO A 86 -1.26 -15.13 -18.62
N PRO A 87 -0.02 -14.66 -18.90
CA PRO A 87 0.76 -15.20 -20.01
C PRO A 87 1.05 -16.70 -19.76
N PRO A 88 1.23 -17.51 -20.83
CA PRO A 88 1.42 -18.96 -20.70
C PRO A 88 2.64 -19.30 -19.83
N ALA A 89 2.45 -20.29 -18.96
CA ALA A 89 3.31 -20.61 -17.83
C ALA A 89 4.74 -21.02 -18.22
N VAL A 90 5.73 -20.40 -17.57
CA VAL A 90 7.07 -20.98 -17.37
C VAL A 90 7.21 -21.25 -15.88
N ALA A 91 7.31 -22.53 -15.51
CA ALA A 91 7.34 -22.97 -14.12
C ALA A 91 8.66 -22.60 -13.40
N PRO A 92 8.61 -22.05 -12.17
CA PRO A 92 9.72 -22.07 -11.22
C PRO A 92 9.46 -23.02 -10.02
N PRO A 93 10.49 -23.37 -9.24
CA PRO A 93 10.45 -24.43 -8.20
C PRO A 93 9.59 -24.07 -6.97
N PRO A 94 9.27 -25.02 -6.07
CA PRO A 94 8.25 -24.83 -5.05
C PRO A 94 8.75 -23.94 -3.92
N ALA A 95 8.36 -22.67 -3.96
CA ALA A 95 8.33 -21.78 -2.81
C ALA A 95 7.14 -20.84 -3.00
N VAL A 96 6.08 -21.06 -2.21
CA VAL A 96 4.88 -20.21 -2.00
C VAL A 96 4.73 -19.12 -3.07
N ALA A 97 4.05 -19.45 -4.16
CA ALA A 97 3.74 -18.48 -5.21
C ALA A 97 2.98 -17.29 -4.58
N PRO A 98 3.54 -16.07 -4.58
CA PRO A 98 2.80 -14.90 -4.16
C PRO A 98 1.73 -14.57 -5.22
N PRO A 99 0.63 -13.90 -4.84
CA PRO A 99 -0.39 -13.51 -5.80
C PRO A 99 0.21 -12.60 -6.89
N PRO A 100 -0.32 -12.63 -8.12
CA PRO A 100 0.08 -11.70 -9.16
C PRO A 100 -0.15 -10.28 -8.64
N VAL A 101 0.77 -9.36 -8.92
CA VAL A 101 0.64 -7.95 -8.53
C VAL A 101 0.68 -7.14 -9.81
N ALA A 102 -0.37 -6.34 -10.05
CA ALA A 102 -0.50 -5.53 -11.25
C ALA A 102 0.51 -4.36 -11.20
N PRO A 103 1.56 -4.36 -12.05
CA PRO A 103 2.69 -3.44 -11.89
C PRO A 103 2.44 -2.06 -12.51
N ALA A 104 1.56 -1.92 -13.50
CA ALA A 104 1.49 -0.73 -14.36
C ALA A 104 1.13 0.57 -13.62
N ALA A 105 0.03 0.58 -12.85
CA ALA A 105 -0.43 1.79 -12.17
C ALA A 105 0.46 2.20 -10.98
N GLU A 106 1.11 1.23 -10.33
CA GLU A 106 2.09 1.49 -9.27
C GLU A 106 3.39 2.02 -9.87
N GLU A 107 3.82 1.49 -11.01
CA GLU A 107 5.03 1.91 -11.73
C GLU A 107 4.92 3.34 -12.30
N GLU A 108 3.77 3.70 -12.85
CA GLU A 108 3.49 5.06 -13.32
C GLU A 108 3.48 6.07 -12.16
N ALA A 109 2.84 5.72 -11.03
CA ALA A 109 2.86 6.56 -9.84
C ALA A 109 4.27 6.81 -9.30
N LEU A 110 5.11 5.77 -9.36
CA LEU A 110 6.50 5.84 -8.93
C LEU A 110 7.30 6.82 -9.80
N ALA A 111 7.11 6.76 -11.13
CA ALA A 111 7.76 7.66 -12.08
C ALA A 111 7.36 9.13 -11.84
N ALA A 112 6.11 9.38 -11.47
CA ALA A 112 5.62 10.72 -11.13
C ALA A 112 6.09 11.22 -9.74
N THR A 113 6.34 10.31 -8.80
CA THR A 113 6.64 10.66 -7.39
C THR A 113 8.13 10.79 -7.11
N VAL A 114 8.95 9.94 -7.74
CA VAL A 114 10.39 9.86 -7.50
C VAL A 114 11.07 9.96 -8.87
N GLY A 115 11.42 11.18 -9.28
CA GLY A 115 12.13 11.40 -10.55
C GLY A 115 13.63 11.07 -10.46
N GLY A 116 14.28 11.01 -11.63
CA GLY A 116 15.73 10.81 -11.75
C GLY A 116 16.20 9.40 -11.39
N ASP A 117 17.48 9.27 -11.08
CA ASP A 117 18.15 7.98 -10.88
C ASP A 117 17.49 7.10 -9.80
N VAL A 118 16.87 7.71 -8.79
CA VAL A 118 16.14 6.99 -7.73
C VAL A 118 14.86 6.34 -8.26
N GLY A 119 14.10 7.03 -9.10
CA GLY A 119 12.91 6.47 -9.74
C GLY A 119 13.27 5.29 -10.64
N ASP A 120 14.32 5.44 -11.42
CA ASP A 120 14.82 4.42 -12.33
C ASP A 120 15.33 3.19 -11.58
N ALA A 121 16.08 3.41 -10.50
CA ALA A 121 16.54 2.34 -9.62
C ALA A 121 15.36 1.57 -8.99
N LEU A 122 14.31 2.27 -8.56
CA LEU A 122 13.11 1.64 -8.02
C LEU A 122 12.34 0.82 -9.08
N ARG A 123 12.27 1.31 -10.33
CA ARG A 123 11.66 0.56 -11.45
C ARG A 123 12.42 -0.73 -11.77
N ARG A 124 13.75 -0.74 -11.62
CA ARG A 124 14.56 -1.94 -11.81
C ARG A 124 14.40 -3.00 -10.72
N LEU A 125 13.83 -2.66 -9.56
CA LEU A 125 13.52 -3.65 -8.53
C LEU A 125 12.39 -4.57 -8.99
N SER A 126 12.49 -5.85 -8.62
CA SER A 126 11.35 -6.76 -8.77
C SER A 126 10.15 -6.23 -7.98
N PRO A 127 8.91 -6.49 -8.42
CA PRO A 127 7.70 -5.98 -7.77
C PRO A 127 7.65 -6.27 -6.26
N GLU A 128 8.14 -7.45 -5.83
CA GLU A 128 8.12 -7.87 -4.42
C GLU A 128 9.12 -7.10 -3.56
N LEU A 129 10.27 -6.75 -4.12
CA LEU A 129 11.27 -5.93 -3.44
C LEU A 129 10.80 -4.47 -3.38
N ARG A 130 10.21 -4.00 -4.48
CA ARG A 130 9.66 -2.65 -4.61
C ARG A 130 8.54 -2.41 -3.60
N GLN A 131 7.56 -3.31 -3.50
CA GLN A 131 6.44 -3.18 -2.55
C GLN A 131 6.90 -3.12 -1.09
N VAL A 132 7.84 -3.98 -0.69
CA VAL A 132 8.41 -3.96 0.66
C VAL A 132 9.13 -2.64 0.93
N LEU A 133 9.93 -2.16 -0.04
CA LEU A 133 10.66 -0.92 0.13
C LEU A 133 9.71 0.28 0.20
N GLN A 134 8.68 0.34 -0.65
CA GLN A 134 7.69 1.41 -0.62
C GLN A 134 6.90 1.40 0.69
N ALA A 135 6.43 0.24 1.17
CA ALA A 135 5.74 0.14 2.45
C ALA A 135 6.60 0.64 3.62
N MET A 136 7.88 0.28 3.65
CA MET A 136 8.74 0.70 4.76
C MET A 136 9.21 2.15 4.65
N VAL A 137 9.51 2.64 3.45
CA VAL A 137 10.19 3.94 3.25
C VAL A 137 9.22 5.04 2.87
N LEU A 138 8.30 4.79 1.94
CA LEU A 138 7.31 5.78 1.52
C LEU A 138 6.13 5.80 2.50
N ASP A 139 5.67 4.62 2.91
CA ASP A 139 4.50 4.51 3.78
C ASP A 139 4.86 4.61 5.27
N GLY A 140 6.15 4.54 5.62
CA GLY A 140 6.65 4.64 7.00
C GLY A 140 6.27 3.46 7.89
N MET A 141 5.93 2.30 7.30
CA MET A 141 5.48 1.14 8.05
C MET A 141 6.65 0.40 8.69
N SER A 142 6.43 -0.08 9.91
CA SER A 142 7.31 -1.04 10.56
C SER A 142 7.35 -2.37 9.79
N VAL A 143 8.32 -3.23 10.13
CA VAL A 143 8.42 -4.59 9.58
C VAL A 143 7.14 -5.37 9.84
N ARG A 144 6.58 -5.26 11.05
CA ARG A 144 5.36 -5.95 11.45
C ARG A 144 4.14 -5.45 10.67
N GLU A 145 3.98 -4.15 10.52
CA GLU A 145 2.88 -3.58 9.73
C GLU A 145 2.99 -3.98 8.25
N THR A 146 4.20 -3.93 7.70
CA THR A 146 4.49 -4.36 6.32
C THR A 146 4.19 -5.85 6.11
N ALA A 147 4.53 -6.69 7.09
CA ALA A 147 4.24 -8.13 7.07
C ALA A 147 2.74 -8.40 7.01
N VAL A 148 1.96 -7.71 7.86
CA VAL A 148 0.51 -7.79 7.86
C VAL A 148 -0.09 -7.26 6.54
N LEU A 149 0.40 -6.11 6.07
CA LEU A 149 -0.07 -5.48 4.83
C LEU A 149 0.10 -6.40 3.62
N LEU A 150 1.30 -6.96 3.45
CA LEU A 150 1.66 -7.74 2.27
C LEU A 150 1.36 -9.24 2.40
N GLY A 151 0.92 -9.71 3.57
CA GLY A 151 0.69 -11.13 3.83
C GLY A 151 1.99 -11.95 3.83
N LEU A 152 3.06 -11.39 4.37
CA LEU A 152 4.41 -11.98 4.35
C LEU A 152 4.92 -12.26 5.78
N PRO A 153 5.73 -13.29 6.00
CA PRO A 153 6.46 -13.44 7.26
C PRO A 153 7.41 -12.25 7.50
N GLU A 154 7.56 -11.80 8.75
CA GLU A 154 8.47 -10.69 9.10
C GLU A 154 9.92 -10.95 8.66
N GLY A 155 10.39 -12.19 8.74
CA GLY A 155 11.70 -12.59 8.24
C GLY A 155 11.86 -12.36 6.73
N THR A 156 10.79 -12.63 5.96
CA THR A 156 10.71 -12.36 4.52
C THR A 156 10.74 -10.85 4.25
N VAL A 157 10.00 -10.05 5.04
CA VAL A 157 10.04 -8.58 4.94
C VAL A 157 11.45 -8.06 5.18
N LYS A 158 12.12 -8.47 6.27
CA LYS A 158 13.51 -8.06 6.57
C LYS A 158 14.46 -8.43 5.43
N THR A 159 14.35 -9.65 4.92
CA THR A 159 15.22 -10.15 3.84
C THR A 159 14.99 -9.39 2.53
N ARG A 160 13.73 -9.18 2.13
CA ARG A 160 13.38 -8.40 0.93
C ARG A 160 13.82 -6.94 1.07
N ALA A 161 13.59 -6.31 2.22
CA ALA A 161 14.03 -4.94 2.49
C ALA A 161 15.56 -4.80 2.39
N ARG A 162 16.33 -5.77 2.93
CA ARG A 162 17.79 -5.79 2.79
C ARG A 162 18.21 -5.91 1.32
N ARG A 163 17.62 -6.84 0.57
CA ARG A 163 17.91 -7.03 -0.87
C ARG A 163 17.58 -5.79 -1.69
N ALA A 164 16.42 -5.17 -1.45
CA ALA A 164 16.00 -3.94 -2.10
C ALA A 164 17.01 -2.80 -1.87
N ARG A 165 17.44 -2.57 -0.62
CA ARG A 165 18.44 -1.53 -0.30
C ARG A 165 19.80 -1.77 -0.94
N ILE A 166 20.22 -3.04 -1.09
CA ILE A 166 21.48 -3.37 -1.79
C ILE A 166 21.34 -3.08 -3.29
N ALA A 167 20.23 -3.48 -3.91
CA ALA A 167 19.97 -3.21 -5.31
C ALA A 167 19.88 -1.71 -5.61
N MET A 168 19.17 -0.94 -4.78
CA MET A 168 19.12 0.53 -4.87
C MET A 168 20.52 1.15 -4.80
N ARG A 169 21.34 0.76 -3.83
CA ARG A 169 22.72 1.26 -3.73
C ARG A 169 23.57 0.96 -4.96
N ARG A 170 23.41 -0.20 -5.58
CA ARG A 170 24.15 -0.57 -6.80
C ARG A 170 23.70 0.20 -8.04
N ALA A 171 22.46 0.67 -8.07
CA ALA A 171 21.89 1.38 -9.20
C ALA A 171 22.11 2.90 -9.14
N LEU A 172 22.53 3.42 -7.98
CA LEU A 172 22.74 4.86 -7.70
C LEU A 172 24.22 5.23 -7.54
N VAL A 173 25.12 4.30 -7.87
CA VAL A 173 26.59 4.44 -7.86
C VAL A 173 27.07 4.16 -9.26
#